data_AF-A0A3C0T1F1-F1
#
_entry.id   AF-A0A3C0T1F1-F1
#
_cell.length_a   1.000
_cell.length_b   1.000
_cell.length_c   1.000
_cell.angle_alpha   90.00
_cell.angle_beta   90.00
_cell.angle_gamma   90.00
#
_symmetry.space_group_name_H-M   'P 1'
#
loop_
_entity.id
_entity.type
_entity.pdbx_description
1 polymer ?
#
loop_
_entity_poly.entity_id
_entity_poly.type
_entity_poly.pdbx_seq_one_letter_code
_entity_poly.pdbx_strand_id
1 'polypeptide(L)'
;MGLIYKNQSSLTLKVLTYTELSGADTCILKYRKPDGTEDRFPLTIEDELEGILRYNVQNGDLDESGWWSFWANITFIDGRTSAGDPERVFINEEGEK
;
A
#
# COMPACT_ATOMS: atom_id res chain seq x y z
N MET A 1 -11.06 10.77 12.41
CA MET A 1 -10.47 9.69 11.58
C MET A 1 -11.13 9.77 10.22
N GLY A 2 -10.35 9.95 9.15
CA GLY A 2 -10.88 9.95 7.78
C GLY A 2 -11.21 8.52 7.37
N LEU A 3 -12.45 8.29 6.96
CA LEU A 3 -12.85 7.03 6.32
C LEU A 3 -12.24 7.00 4.92
N ILE A 4 -11.88 5.81 4.46
CA ILE A 4 -11.44 5.57 3.08
C ILE A 4 -12.63 5.02 2.32
N TYR A 5 -12.89 5.59 1.14
CA TYR A 5 -14.01 5.20 0.29
C TYR A 5 -13.56 4.54 -1.00
N LYS A 6 -14.41 3.66 -1.52
CA LYS A 6 -14.29 3.07 -2.85
C LYS A 6 -14.13 4.17 -3.91
N ASN A 7 -13.23 3.97 -4.86
CA ASN A 7 -12.86 4.89 -5.94
C ASN A 7 -12.32 6.27 -5.50
N GLN A 8 -11.95 6.44 -4.23
CA GLN A 8 -11.34 7.68 -3.76
C GLN A 8 -9.93 7.85 -4.34
N SER A 9 -9.74 8.85 -5.21
CA SER A 9 -8.44 9.16 -5.82
C SER A 9 -7.66 10.28 -5.11
N SER A 10 -8.33 11.10 -4.29
CA SER A 10 -7.65 12.07 -3.43
C SER A 10 -7.16 11.41 -2.13
N LEU A 11 -6.30 10.39 -2.28
CA LEU A 11 -5.76 9.60 -1.19
C LEU A 11 -4.30 9.22 -1.47
N THR A 12 -3.44 9.37 -0.47
CA THR A 12 -2.05 8.90 -0.53
C THR A 12 -1.86 7.85 0.56
N LEU A 13 -1.46 6.65 0.14
CA LEU A 13 -1.03 5.59 1.05
C LEU A 13 0.44 5.83 1.39
N LYS A 14 0.74 5.96 2.69
CA LYS A 14 2.11 6.04 3.18
C LYS A 14 2.41 4.79 3.98
N VAL A 15 3.58 4.20 3.72
CA VAL A 15 4.05 3.00 4.39
C VAL A 15 5.38 3.30 5.03
N LEU A 16 5.46 3.12 6.34
CA LEU A 16 6.68 3.23 7.11
C LEU A 16 7.23 1.82 7.32
N THR A 17 8.43 1.57 6.80
CA THR A 17 9.04 0.23 6.80
C THR A 17 10.06 0.04 7.92
N TYR A 18 10.37 1.10 8.67
CA TYR A 18 11.35 1.14 9.76
C TYR A 18 12.72 0.57 9.37
N THR A 19 13.01 0.55 8.07
CA THR A 19 14.23 -0.01 7.48
C THR A 19 14.76 1.01 6.50
N GLU A 20 16.06 1.27 6.54
CA GLU A 20 16.73 2.11 5.55
C GLU A 20 16.59 1.46 4.16
N LEU A 21 16.18 2.25 3.18
CA LEU A 21 15.88 1.81 1.82
C LEU A 21 17.04 2.05 0.84
N SER A 22 18.21 2.43 1.35
CA SER A 22 19.43 2.56 0.55
C SER A 22 19.72 1.27 -0.21
N GLY A 23 19.70 1.33 -1.55
CA GLY A 23 19.89 0.17 -2.41
C GLY A 23 18.64 -0.70 -2.61
N ALA A 24 17.46 -0.20 -2.25
CA ALA A 24 16.20 -0.78 -2.70
C ALA A 24 16.08 -0.64 -4.22
N ASP A 25 15.83 -1.75 -4.90
CA ASP A 25 15.65 -1.80 -6.35
C ASP A 25 14.16 -1.70 -6.72
N THR A 26 13.34 -2.52 -6.06
CA THR A 26 11.89 -2.57 -6.31
C THR A 26 11.12 -2.48 -4.99
N CYS A 27 10.23 -1.50 -4.89
CA CYS A 27 9.33 -1.32 -3.75
C CYS A 27 7.88 -1.45 -4.22
N ILE A 28 7.15 -2.43 -3.67
CA ILE A 28 5.74 -2.63 -4.00
C ILE A 28 4.88 -2.72 -2.74
N LEU A 29 3.64 -2.26 -2.84
CA LEU A 29 2.60 -2.47 -1.86
C LEU A 29 1.72 -3.59 -2.38
N LYS A 30 1.86 -4.78 -1.81
CA LYS A 30 0.95 -5.88 -2.11
C LYS A 30 -0.36 -5.64 -1.39
N TYR A 31 -1.45 -6.02 -2.03
CA TYR A 31 -2.76 -5.95 -1.43
C TYR A 31 -3.58 -7.18 -1.73
N ARG A 32 -4.50 -7.48 -0.83
CA ARG A 32 -5.54 -8.49 -0.99
C ARG A 32 -6.90 -7.84 -0.82
N LYS A 33 -7.72 -7.97 -1.85
CA LYS A 33 -9.09 -7.49 -1.91
C LYS A 33 -10.04 -8.35 -1.06
N PRO A 34 -11.26 -7.87 -0.79
CA PRO A 34 -12.29 -8.63 -0.06
C PRO A 34 -12.71 -9.92 -0.76
N ASP A 35 -12.72 -9.94 -2.10
CA ASP A 35 -12.98 -11.14 -2.92
C ASP A 35 -11.87 -12.20 -2.84
N GLY A 36 -10.72 -11.82 -2.28
CA GLY A 36 -9.53 -12.66 -2.13
C GLY A 36 -8.49 -12.49 -3.25
N THR A 37 -8.75 -11.66 -4.26
CA THR A 37 -7.81 -11.31 -5.33
C THR A 37 -6.61 -10.57 -4.76
N GLU A 38 -5.41 -10.93 -5.21
CA GLU A 38 -4.16 -10.28 -4.81
C GLU A 38 -3.51 -9.59 -6.00
N ASP A 39 -3.02 -8.37 -5.77
CA ASP A 39 -2.22 -7.64 -6.74
C ASP A 39 -1.30 -6.64 -5.99
N ARG A 40 -0.72 -5.68 -6.70
CA ARG A 40 0.33 -4.80 -6.17
C ARG A 40 0.31 -3.41 -6.78
N PHE A 41 0.60 -2.42 -5.94
CA PHE A 41 0.90 -1.05 -6.36
C PHE A 41 2.42 -0.80 -6.36
N PRO A 42 2.96 -0.10 -7.37
CA PRO A 42 4.34 0.35 -7.33
C PRO A 42 4.49 1.50 -6.33
N LEU A 43 5.33 1.32 -5.30
CA LEU A 43 5.60 2.36 -4.31
C LEU A 43 6.73 3.28 -4.81
N THR A 44 6.60 4.56 -4.53
CA THR A 44 7.69 5.54 -4.69
C THR A 44 8.35 5.78 -3.34
N ILE A 45 9.67 5.89 -3.31
CA ILE A 45 10.38 6.24 -2.09
C ILE A 45 10.18 7.74 -1.81
N GLU A 46 9.65 8.07 -0.63
CA GLU A 46 9.52 9.44 -0.15
C GLU A 46 10.74 9.84 0.68
N ASP A 47 11.21 8.94 1.54
CA ASP A 47 12.41 9.12 2.37
C ASP A 47 13.14 7.78 2.51
N GLU A 48 14.37 7.70 2.02
CA GLU A 48 15.19 6.49 2.06
C GLU A 48 15.72 6.17 3.47
N LEU A 49 16.03 7.20 4.28
CA LEU A 49 16.66 7.02 5.59
C LEU A 49 15.63 6.62 6.63
N GLU A 50 14.45 7.27 6.62
CA GLU A 50 13.34 6.94 7.51
C GLU A 50 12.55 5.70 7.03
N GLY A 51 12.80 5.26 5.79
CA GLY A 51 12.12 4.10 5.22
C GLY A 51 10.65 4.38 4.87
N ILE A 52 10.36 5.59 4.39
CA ILE A 52 9.01 6.04 4.03
C ILE A 52 8.78 5.82 2.55
N LEU A 53 7.76 5.03 2.25
CA LEU A 53 7.25 4.76 0.91
C LEU A 53 5.87 5.41 0.75
N ARG A 54 5.55 5.80 -0.48
CA ARG A 54 4.23 6.38 -0.80
C ARG A 54 3.65 5.84 -2.10
N TYR A 55 2.33 5.86 -2.17
CA TYR A 55 1.56 5.65 -3.39
C TYR A 55 0.37 6.60 -3.43
N ASN A 56 0.19 7.27 -4.56
CA ASN A 56 -0.98 8.10 -4.80
C ASN A 56 -2.04 7.25 -5.47
N VAL A 57 -3.16 7.04 -4.78
CA VAL A 57 -4.26 6.22 -5.23
C VAL A 57 -4.86 6.84 -6.49
N GLN A 58 -5.02 6.01 -7.52
CA GLN A 58 -5.66 6.37 -8.77
C GLN A 58 -7.14 5.96 -8.75
N ASN A 59 -7.90 6.54 -9.68
CA ASN A 59 -9.29 6.13 -9.87
C ASN A 59 -9.33 4.64 -10.28
N GLY A 60 -10.14 3.85 -9.57
CA GLY A 60 -10.29 2.41 -9.81
C GLY A 60 -9.33 1.51 -9.02
N ASP A 61 -8.37 2.06 -8.28
CA ASP A 61 -7.46 1.23 -7.46
C ASP A 61 -8.17 0.57 -6.27
N LEU A 62 -9.10 1.29 -5.66
CA LEU A 62 -9.94 0.81 -4.55
C LEU A 62 -11.35 0.57 -5.06
N ASP A 63 -11.52 -0.45 -5.88
CA ASP A 63 -12.76 -0.73 -6.64
C ASP A 63 -13.81 -1.55 -5.88
N GLU A 64 -13.50 -1.99 -4.66
CA GLU A 64 -14.38 -2.83 -3.84
C GLU A 64 -14.45 -2.32 -2.40
N SER A 65 -15.67 -2.28 -1.84
CA SER A 65 -15.87 -2.02 -0.42
C SER A 65 -15.64 -3.30 0.38
N GLY A 66 -15.13 -3.17 1.61
CA GLY A 66 -14.84 -4.30 2.50
C GLY A 66 -13.45 -4.25 3.12
N TRP A 67 -13.03 -5.38 3.70
CA TRP A 67 -11.72 -5.50 4.33
C TRP A 67 -10.64 -5.79 3.29
N TRP A 68 -9.75 -4.83 3.08
CA TRP A 68 -8.53 -4.99 2.32
C TRP A 68 -7.37 -5.28 3.27
N SER A 69 -6.39 -6.07 2.82
CA SER A 69 -5.12 -6.25 3.52
C SER A 69 -4.00 -5.68 2.68
N PHE A 70 -3.11 -4.89 3.26
CA PHE A 70 -1.98 -4.26 2.57
C PHE A 70 -0.67 -4.61 3.27
N TRP A 71 0.39 -4.93 2.52
CA TRP A 71 1.72 -5.16 3.08
C TRP A 71 2.82 -4.75 2.11
N ALA A 72 3.87 -4.13 2.63
CA ALA A 72 5.04 -3.78 1.83
C ALA A 72 5.84 -5.03 1.45
N ASN A 73 6.41 -5.00 0.26
CA ASN A 73 7.44 -5.94 -0.16
C ASN A 73 8.53 -5.17 -0.91
N ILE A 74 9.74 -5.23 -0.38
CA ILE A 74 10.91 -4.53 -0.90
C ILE A 74 11.90 -5.57 -1.40
N THR A 75 12.46 -5.35 -2.57
CA THR A 75 13.58 -6.12 -3.14
C THR A 75 14.78 -5.20 -3.25
N PHE A 76 15.90 -5.60 -2.66
CA PHE A 76 17.16 -4.87 -2.71
C PHE A 76 18.00 -5.33 -3.91
N ILE A 77 18.95 -4.49 -4.32
CA ILE A 77 19.84 -4.75 -5.48
C ILE A 77 20.68 -6.03 -5.32
N ASP A 78 20.92 -6.46 -4.08
CA ASP A 78 21.63 -7.71 -3.77
C ASP A 78 20.72 -8.96 -3.83
N GLY A 79 19.47 -8.80 -4.23
CA GLY A 79 18.47 -9.85 -4.35
C GLY A 79 17.78 -10.23 -3.04
N ARG A 80 18.11 -9.59 -1.91
CA ARG A 80 17.38 -9.81 -0.66
C ARG A 80 16.00 -9.17 -0.73
N THR A 81 15.05 -9.77 -0.03
CA THR A 81 13.68 -9.25 0.07
C THR A 81 13.30 -9.00 1.52
N SER A 82 12.62 -7.89 1.78
CA SER A 82 11.98 -7.59 3.06
C SER A 82 10.46 -7.49 2.86
N ALA A 83 9.69 -8.19 3.68
CA ALA A 83 8.24 -8.10 3.69
C ALA A 83 7.79 -7.45 5.00
N GLY A 84 6.88 -6.48 4.90
CA GLY A 84 6.23 -5.88 6.05
C GLY A 84 5.06 -6.73 6.55
N ASP A 85 4.61 -6.44 7.77
CA ASP A 85 3.40 -7.03 8.32
C ASP A 85 2.15 -6.55 7.55
N PRO A 86 1.13 -7.41 7.38
CA PRO A 86 -0.11 -7.03 6.74
C PRO A 86 -1.00 -6.21 7.67
N GLU A 87 -1.41 -5.05 7.16
CA GLU A 87 -2.36 -4.15 7.81
C GLU A 87 -3.73 -4.25 7.15
N ARG A 88 -4.77 -4.38 7.98
CA ARG A 88 -6.16 -4.51 7.51
C ARG A 88 -6.87 -3.17 7.56
N VAL A 89 -7.39 -2.75 6.42
CA VAL A 89 -8.09 -1.47 6.27
C VAL A 89 -9.47 -1.72 5.67
N PHE A 90 -10.50 -1.10 6.25
CA PHE A 90 -11.85 -1.19 5.72
C PHE A 90 -12.10 -0.05 4.73
N ILE A 91 -12.46 -0.41 3.50
CA ILE A 91 -12.83 0.52 2.43
C ILE A 91 -14.36 0.60 2.41
N ASN A 92 -14.89 1.81 2.53
CA ASN A 92 -16.32 2.08 2.68
C ASN A 92 -16.95 2.34 1.32
N GLU A 93 -18.28 2.18 1.26
CA GLU A 93 -19.09 2.66 0.16
C GLU A 93 -19.60 4.07 0.47
N GLU A 94 -19.61 4.97 -0.50
CA GLU A 94 -20.11 6.33 -0.29
C GLU A 94 -21.61 6.29 0.02
N GLY A 95 -22.02 6.94 1.10
CA GLY A 95 -23.42 7.03 1.50
C GLY A 95 -23.95 5.85 2.34
N GLU A 96 -23.15 4.81 2.56
CA GLU A 96 -23.45 3.75 3.53
C GLU A 96 -22.65 3.97 4.83
N LYS A 97 -23.22 3.53 5.96
CA LYS A 97 -22.67 3.73 7.31
C LYS A 97 -22.30 2.42 7.96
#